data_AF-A0AA97NCU2-F1
#
_entry.id   AF-A0AA97NCU2-F1
#
_cell.length_a   1.000
_cell.length_b   1.000
_cell.length_c   1.000
_cell.angle_alpha   90.00
_cell.angle_beta   90.00
_cell.angle_gamma   90.00
#
_symmetry.space_group_name_H-M   'P 1'
#
loop_
_entity.id
_entity.type
_entity.pdbx_description
1 polymer ?
#
loop_
_entity_poly.entity_id
_entity_poly.type
_entity_poly.pdbx_seq_one_letter_code
_entity_poly.pdbx_strand_id
1 'polypeptide(L)'
;LGGQWVLGRGPTPPCPPQVWRGCHLRLFTVALLEDNSERLRRLLEAVARRRALPAQVHVVELHDGDVSDYTYERTLMMEQRSQMLRQLRQAQ
;
A
#
# COMPACT_ATOMS: atom_id res chain seq x y z
N LEU A 1 5.30 -36.74 -14.36
CA LEU A 1 4.59 -37.15 -13.13
C LEU A 1 4.88 -36.10 -12.05
N GLY A 2 4.03 -35.18 -11.64
CA GLY A 2 2.71 -34.72 -12.06
C GLY A 2 2.58 -33.35 -11.38
N GLY A 3 2.73 -32.27 -12.14
CA GLY A 3 2.58 -30.91 -11.64
C GLY A 3 1.10 -30.57 -11.55
N GLN A 4 0.56 -30.49 -10.34
CA GLN A 4 -0.79 -30.00 -10.10
C GLN A 4 -0.69 -28.56 -9.60
N TRP A 5 -0.80 -27.61 -10.53
CA TRP A 5 -1.08 -26.22 -10.19
C TRP A 5 -2.57 -26.12 -9.85
N VAL A 6 -2.91 -26.25 -8.57
CA VAL A 6 -4.27 -25.95 -8.10
C VAL A 6 -4.41 -24.43 -8.04
N LEU A 7 -5.09 -23.87 -9.04
CA LEU A 7 -5.67 -22.53 -9.01
C LEU A 7 -6.70 -22.47 -7.88
N GLY A 8 -6.33 -21.92 -6.72
CA GLY A 8 -7.29 -21.71 -5.64
C GLY A 8 -6.67 -21.25 -4.34
N ARG A 9 -6.74 -19.93 -4.10
CA ARG A 9 -6.33 -19.22 -2.87
C ARG A 9 -4.84 -19.31 -2.56
N GLY A 10 -4.10 -18.29 -2.99
CA GLY A 10 -2.76 -18.03 -2.45
C GLY A 10 -2.78 -17.95 -0.92
N PRO A 11 -1.66 -18.27 -0.25
CA PRO A 11 -1.58 -18.24 1.20
C PRO A 11 -1.98 -16.84 1.68
N THR A 12 -3.06 -16.76 2.46
CA THR A 12 -3.31 -15.57 3.28
C THR A 12 -2.03 -15.30 4.06
N PRO A 13 -1.52 -14.06 4.10
CA PRO A 13 -0.29 -13.78 4.80
C PRO A 13 -0.40 -14.33 6.23
N PRO A 14 0.62 -15.06 6.72
CA PRO A 14 0.60 -15.57 8.09
C PRO A 14 0.36 -14.40 9.04
N CYS A 15 -0.47 -14.63 10.07
CA CYS A 15 -0.73 -13.66 11.12
C CYS A 15 0.58 -13.01 11.58
N PRO A 16 0.61 -11.68 11.80
CA PRO A 16 1.84 -10.98 12.12
C PRO A 16 2.54 -11.64 13.33
N PRO A 17 3.88 -11.72 13.34
CA PRO A 17 4.62 -12.35 14.42
C PRO A 17 4.28 -11.70 15.77
N GLN A 18 4.44 -12.45 16.87
CA GLN A 18 4.05 -12.02 18.23
C GLN A 18 4.66 -10.67 18.65
N VAL A 19 5.74 -10.25 17.99
CA VAL A 19 6.41 -8.95 18.11
C VAL A 19 5.45 -7.76 18.04
N TRP A 20 4.35 -7.86 17.28
CA TRP A 20 3.44 -6.72 17.02
C TRP A 20 2.15 -6.75 17.84
N ARG A 21 2.00 -7.66 18.80
CA ARG A 21 0.75 -7.86 19.58
C ARG A 21 0.34 -6.66 20.45
N GLY A 22 1.25 -5.72 20.70
CA GLY A 22 0.99 -4.47 21.43
C GLY A 22 1.07 -3.20 20.58
N CYS A 23 1.22 -3.32 19.26
CA CYS A 23 1.42 -2.16 18.40
C CYS A 23 0.11 -1.46 18.09
N HIS A 24 0.08 -0.15 18.30
CA HIS A 24 -1.03 0.70 17.88
C HIS A 24 -0.97 0.90 16.37
N LEU A 25 -1.98 0.40 15.66
CA LEU A 25 -2.08 0.60 14.22
C LEU A 25 -2.48 2.06 13.95
N ARG A 26 -1.78 2.72 13.02
CA ARG A 26 -2.15 4.05 12.51
C ARG A 26 -2.33 3.96 11.01
N LEU A 27 -3.51 4.32 10.53
CA LEU A 27 -3.88 4.27 9.13
C LEU A 27 -3.84 5.69 8.57
N PHE A 28 -2.88 5.95 7.68
CA PHE A 28 -2.75 7.21 6.97
C PHE A 28 -3.29 7.07 5.56
N THR A 29 -4.09 8.04 5.16
CA THR A 29 -4.68 8.14 3.83
C THR A 29 -4.46 9.56 3.38
N VAL A 30 -4.08 9.71 2.12
CA VAL A 30 -3.99 11.00 1.46
C VAL A 30 -5.29 11.19 0.69
N ALA A 31 -5.90 12.37 0.84
CA ALA A 31 -7.05 12.81 0.06
C ALA A 31 -6.66 14.06 -0.73
N LEU A 32 -7.21 14.21 -1.93
CA LEU A 32 -7.05 15.43 -2.72
C LEU A 32 -8.05 16.49 -2.26
N LEU A 33 -7.82 17.76 -2.63
CA LEU A 33 -8.72 18.87 -2.24
C LEU A 33 -10.16 18.71 -2.73
N GLU A 34 -10.36 18.00 -3.83
CA GLU A 34 -11.70 17.74 -4.38
C GLU A 34 -12.43 16.61 -3.63
N ASP A 35 -11.71 15.83 -2.83
CA ASP A 35 -12.27 14.70 -2.10
C ASP A 35 -12.92 15.13 -0.78
N ASN A 36 -13.95 14.39 -0.41
CA ASN A 36 -14.59 14.55 0.90
C ASN A 36 -13.76 13.81 1.98
N SER A 37 -12.74 14.47 2.51
CA SER A 37 -11.82 13.92 3.52
C SER A 37 -12.56 13.35 4.74
N GLU A 38 -13.64 14.00 5.19
CA GLU A 38 -14.49 13.49 6.27
C GLU A 38 -15.20 12.18 5.92
N ARG A 39 -15.67 12.03 4.68
CA ARG A 39 -16.37 10.82 4.22
C ARG A 39 -15.39 9.65 4.16
N LEU A 40 -14.18 9.91 3.67
CA LEU A 40 -13.07 8.94 3.68
C LEU A 40 -12.74 8.48 5.09
N ARG A 41 -12.62 9.41 6.05
CA ARG A 41 -12.35 9.09 7.46
C ARG A 41 -13.41 8.13 8.02
N ARG A 42 -14.69 8.47 7.86
CA ARG A 42 -15.82 7.65 8.36
C ARG A 42 -15.88 6.26 7.70
N LEU A 43 -15.60 6.19 6.40
CA LEU A 43 -15.58 4.93 5.65
C LEU A 43 -14.45 4.02 6.15
N LEU A 44 -13.27 4.57 6.36
CA LEU A 44 -12.12 3.81 6.84
C LEU A 44 -12.28 3.36 8.30
N GLU A 45 -12.86 4.19 9.15
CA GLU A 45 -13.26 3.77 10.50
C GLU A 45 -14.27 2.62 10.45
N ALA A 46 -15.28 2.68 9.56
CA ALA A 46 -16.25 1.60 9.41
C ALA A 46 -15.61 0.30 8.90
N VAL A 47 -14.66 0.40 7.96
CA VAL A 47 -13.88 -0.74 7.47
C VAL A 47 -13.02 -1.35 8.58
N ALA A 48 -12.33 -0.51 9.37
CA ALA A 48 -11.50 -0.94 10.48
C ALA A 48 -12.33 -1.65 11.57
N ARG A 49 -13.48 -1.07 11.94
CA ARG A 49 -14.45 -1.69 12.87
C ARG A 49 -14.91 -3.06 12.37
N ARG A 50 -15.34 -3.16 11.12
CA ARG A 50 -15.82 -4.42 10.53
C ARG A 50 -14.76 -5.52 10.52
N ARG A 51 -13.49 -5.15 10.43
CA ARG A 51 -12.36 -6.09 10.38
C ARG A 51 -11.69 -6.29 11.75
N ALA A 52 -12.25 -5.73 12.82
CA ALA A 52 -11.73 -5.78 14.19
C ALA A 52 -10.26 -5.34 14.30
N LEU A 53 -9.85 -4.35 13.50
CA LEU A 53 -8.52 -3.73 13.62
C LEU A 53 -8.62 -2.47 14.47
N PRO A 54 -8.03 -2.44 15.68
CA PRO A 54 -7.92 -1.22 16.48
C PRO A 54 -6.88 -0.30 15.85
N ALA A 55 -7.34 0.63 15.00
CA ALA A 55 -6.48 1.56 14.27
C ALA A 55 -6.93 3.01 14.42
N GLN A 56 -5.98 3.92 14.62
CA GLN A 56 -6.22 5.37 14.52
C GLN A 56 -6.19 5.79 13.05
N VAL A 57 -7.26 6.41 12.55
CA VAL A 57 -7.36 6.83 11.15
C VAL A 57 -7.04 8.31 11.02
N HIS A 58 -6.07 8.64 10.16
CA HIS A 58 -5.65 10.00 9.84
C HIS A 58 -5.79 10.22 8.33
N VAL A 59 -6.67 11.13 7.94
CA VAL A 59 -6.78 11.60 6.56
C VAL A 59 -6.01 12.91 6.46
N VAL A 60 -5.07 12.98 5.53
CA VAL A 60 -4.23 14.16 5.28
C VAL A 60 -4.61 14.69 3.89
N GLU A 61 -4.94 15.97 3.82
CA GLU A 61 -5.25 16.66 2.57
C GLU A 61 -3.95 17.19 1.97
N LEU A 62 -3.65 16.80 0.73
CA LEU A 62 -2.50 17.30 -0.04
C LEU A 62 -2.99 18.00 -1.32
N HIS A 63 -2.21 18.99 -1.78
CA HIS A 63 -2.41 19.60 -3.09
C HIS A 63 -1.91 18.67 -4.20
N ASP A 64 -2.51 18.75 -5.39
CA ASP A 64 -2.13 17.96 -6.56
C ASP A 64 -0.63 18.04 -6.88
N GLY A 65 -0.03 19.23 -6.71
CA GLY A 65 1.41 19.45 -6.92
C GLY A 65 2.28 18.57 -6.02
N ASP A 66 1.95 18.51 -4.73
CA ASP A 66 2.71 17.75 -3.71
C ASP A 66 2.60 16.23 -3.89
N VAL A 67 1.50 15.75 -4.48
CA VAL A 67 1.32 14.33 -4.82
C VAL A 67 2.04 13.97 -6.12
N SER A 68 2.09 14.91 -7.08
CA SER A 68 2.71 14.69 -8.39
C SER A 68 4.23 14.54 -8.32
N ASP A 69 4.91 15.31 -7.48
CA ASP A 69 6.36 15.19 -7.26
C ASP A 69 6.70 13.81 -6.67
N TYR A 70 5.91 13.36 -5.68
CA TYR A 70 6.09 12.06 -5.03
C TYR A 70 5.85 10.87 -5.98
N THR A 71 4.95 11.03 -6.97
CA THR A 71 4.66 9.98 -7.96
C THR A 71 5.64 10.00 -9.13
N TYR A 72 6.10 11.18 -9.57
CA TYR A 72 7.08 11.31 -10.63
C TYR A 72 8.42 10.72 -10.21
N GLU A 73 8.98 11.13 -9.06
CA GLU A 73 10.26 10.62 -8.57
C GLU A 73 10.22 9.09 -8.39
N ARG A 74 9.12 8.56 -7.85
CA ARG A 74 8.99 7.13 -7.57
C ARG A 74 8.82 6.29 -8.84
N THR A 75 8.13 6.82 -9.86
CA THR A 75 7.98 6.17 -11.17
C THR A 75 9.28 6.22 -11.97
N LEU A 76 9.95 7.39 -12.00
CA LEU A 76 11.23 7.59 -12.67
C LEU A 76 12.31 6.66 -12.11
N MET A 77 12.42 6.56 -10.78
CA MET A 77 13.41 5.69 -10.13
C MET A 77 13.13 4.19 -10.36
N MET A 78 11.86 3.78 -10.45
CA MET A 78 11.47 2.40 -10.80
C MET A 78 11.85 2.07 -12.26
N GLU A 79 11.63 3.00 -13.19
CA GLU A 79 12.00 2.83 -14.61
C GLU A 79 13.50 2.76 -14.81
N GLN A 80 14.25 3.67 -14.19
CA GLN A 80 15.71 3.73 -14.29
C GLN A 80 16.35 2.45 -13.72
N ARG A 81 15.85 1.97 -12.57
CA ARG A 81 16.28 0.69 -11.96
C ARG A 81 16.01 -0.51 -12.88
N SER A 82 14.88 -0.50 -13.58
CA SER A 82 14.50 -1.56 -14.52
C SER A 82 15.34 -1.53 -15.80
N GLN A 83 15.68 -0.35 -16.31
CA GLN A 83 16.58 -0.19 -17.45
C GLN A 83 17.98 -0.71 -17.14
N MET A 84 18.55 -0.34 -15.99
CA MET A 84 19.89 -0.75 -15.59
C MET A 84 20.00 -2.28 -15.41
N LEU A 85 18.98 -2.91 -14.81
CA LEU A 85 18.91 -4.38 -14.70
C LEU A 85 18.80 -5.09 -16.04
N ARG A 86 18.10 -4.50 -17.03
CA ARG A 86 18.07 -5.03 -18.40
C ARG A 86 19.43 -4.94 -19.07
N GLN A 87 20.14 -3.83 -18.90
CA GLN A 87 21.49 -3.64 -19.45
C GLN A 87 22.49 -4.64 -18.87
N LEU A 88 22.45 -4.88 -17.55
CA LEU A 88 23.33 -5.87 -16.89
C LEU A 88 23.06 -7.32 -17.35
N ARG A 89 21.81 -7.65 -17.71
CA ARG A 89 21.44 -8.98 -18.26
C ARG A 89 21.79 -9.15 -19.73
N GLN A 90 21.86 -8.06 -20.49
CA GLN A 90 22.27 -8.07 -21.91
C GLN A 90 23.80 -8.04 -22.07
N ALA A 91 24.52 -7.62 -21.01
CA ALA A 91 25.98 -7.59 -20.96
C ALA A 91 26.61 -8.92 -20.46
N GLN A 92 25.80 -9.96 -20.21
CA GLN A 92 26.21 -11.34 -19.94
C GLN A 92 25.86 -12.23 -21.12
#